data_AF-A0A3D5X5K6-F1
#
_entry.id   AF-A0A3D5X5K6-F1
#
_cell.length_a   1.000
_cell.length_b   1.000
_cell.length_c   1.000
_cell.angle_alpha   90.00
_cell.angle_beta   90.00
_cell.angle_gamma   90.00
#
_symmetry.space_group_name_H-M   'P 1'
#
loop_
_entity.id
_entity.type
_entity.pdbx_description
1 polymer ?
#
loop_
_entity_poly.entity_id
_entity_poly.type
_entity_poly.pdbx_seq_one_letter_code
_entity_poly.pdbx_strand_id
1 'polypeptide(L)' 'EQVLAAISKVPRHLFMESGFINFSYKDSAFPIGAGQTISQPYTVAFQTELLQVNPMDKVLEIGTGSG' A
#
# COMPACT_ATOMS: atom_id res chain seq x y z
N GLU A 1 1.73 -11.26 -12.11
CA GLU A 1 0.26 -11.18 -11.85
C GLU A 1 -0.11 -11.21 -10.37
N GLN A 2 0.52 -12.06 -9.53
CA GLN A 2 0.17 -12.20 -8.10
C GLN A 2 0.11 -10.86 -7.32
N VAL A 3 1.04 -9.94 -7.57
CA VAL A 3 1.08 -8.60 -6.93
C VAL A 3 -0.17 -7.77 -7.28
N LEU A 4 -0.55 -7.72 -8.56
CA LEU A 4 -1.74 -6.95 -8.99
C LEU A 4 -3.03 -7.54 -8.41
N ALA A 5 -3.09 -8.86 -8.28
CA ALA A 5 -4.22 -9.53 -7.62
C ALA A 5 -4.29 -9.17 -6.12
N ALA A 6 -3.16 -9.12 -5.43
CA ALA A 6 -3.10 -8.69 -4.02
C ALA A 6 -3.53 -7.22 -3.86
N ILE A 7 -3.03 -6.32 -4.69
CA ILE A 7 -3.41 -4.89 -4.71
C ILE A 7 -4.90 -4.72 -4.94
N SER A 8 -5.49 -5.50 -5.85
CA SER A 8 -6.92 -5.43 -6.17
C SER A 8 -7.80 -5.97 -5.04
N LYS A 9 -7.28 -6.87 -4.20
CA LYS A 9 -8.01 -7.51 -3.09
C LYS A 9 -7.99 -6.66 -1.82
N VAL A 10 -6.95 -5.85 -1.59
CA VAL A 10 -6.82 -5.03 -0.39
C VAL A 10 -7.55 -3.70 -0.57
N PRO A 11 -8.59 -3.39 0.22
CA PRO A 11 -9.37 -2.16 0.09
C PRO A 11 -8.59 -0.96 0.64
N ARG A 12 -7.80 -0.32 -0.22
CA ARG A 12 -6.92 0.82 0.12
C ARG A 12 -7.59 1.95 0.91
N HIS A 13 -8.87 2.23 0.66
CA HIS A 13 -9.61 3.29 1.37
C HIS A 13 -9.76 3.05 2.88
N LEU A 14 -9.60 1.81 3.37
CA LEU A 14 -9.61 1.51 4.82
C LEU A 14 -8.34 2.00 5.54
N PHE A 15 -7.30 2.35 4.80
CA PHE A 15 -5.99 2.78 5.30
C PHE A 15 -5.78 4.30 5.13
N MET A 16 -6.85 5.05 4.85
CA MET A 16 -6.80 6.48 4.54
C MET A 16 -7.70 7.29 5.45
N GLU A 17 -7.34 8.56 5.67
CA GLU A 17 -8.22 9.49 6.38
C GLU A 17 -9.53 9.72 5.59
N SER A 18 -10.63 9.98 6.32
CA SER A 18 -11.97 10.11 5.75
C SER A 18 -12.06 11.21 4.68
N GLY A 19 -11.25 12.27 4.80
CA GLY A 19 -11.19 13.36 3.82
C GLY A 19 -10.63 12.96 2.45
N PHE A 20 -9.96 11.81 2.35
CA PHE A 20 -9.29 11.36 1.12
C PHE A 20 -9.92 10.11 0.47
N ILE A 21 -11.03 9.58 1.00
CA ILE A 21 -11.65 8.33 0.51
C ILE A 21 -11.97 8.40 -0.99
N ASN A 22 -12.46 9.53 -1.50
CA ASN A 22 -12.78 9.69 -2.93
C ASN A 22 -11.54 9.65 -3.85
N PHE A 23 -10.34 9.74 -3.28
CA PHE A 23 -9.07 9.66 -3.99
C PHE A 23 -8.33 8.35 -3.74
N SER A 24 -8.95 7.38 -3.07
CA SER A 24 -8.25 6.21 -2.54
C SER A 24 -7.57 5.34 -3.59
N TYR A 25 -8.04 5.39 -4.84
CA TYR A 25 -7.49 4.62 -5.96
C TYR A 25 -6.77 5.50 -6.99
N LYS A 26 -6.54 6.77 -6.67
CA LYS A 26 -5.63 7.61 -7.44
C LYS A 26 -4.20 7.12 -7.21
N ASP A 27 -3.43 7.06 -8.28
CA ASP A 27 -2.03 6.70 -8.21
C ASP A 27 -1.19 7.86 -7.66
N SER A 28 -1.30 8.11 -6.36
CA SER A 28 -0.61 9.19 -5.63
C SER A 28 -0.51 8.84 -4.14
N ALA A 29 0.47 9.44 -3.45
CA ALA A 29 0.58 9.34 -2.01
C ALA A 29 -0.41 10.31 -1.32
N PHE A 30 -0.89 9.95 -0.14
CA PHE A 30 -1.82 10.77 0.65
C PHE A 30 -1.40 10.83 2.13
N PRO A 31 -1.70 11.92 2.85
CA PRO A 31 -1.44 12.01 4.29
C PRO A 31 -2.23 10.98 5.10
N ILE A 32 -1.63 10.50 6.19
CA ILE A 32 -2.25 9.59 7.18
C ILE A 32 -2.04 10.08 8.63
N GLY A 33 -1.81 11.38 8.80
CA GLY A 33 -1.50 11.99 10.08
C GLY A 33 -0.03 11.87 10.49
N ALA A 34 0.32 12.57 11.57
CA ALA A 34 1.67 12.58 12.16
C ALA A 34 2.84 12.90 11.20
N GLY A 35 2.56 13.62 10.11
CA GLY A 35 3.56 13.93 9.07
C GLY A 35 3.88 12.76 8.12
N GLN A 36 3.15 11.65 8.21
CA GLN A 36 3.35 10.44 7.42
C GLN A 36 2.39 10.40 6.21
N THR A 37 2.73 9.55 5.25
CA THR A 37 1.90 9.31 4.06
C THR A 37 1.70 7.82 3.80
N ILE A 38 0.55 7.46 3.24
CA ILE A 38 0.36 6.17 2.57
C ILE A 38 0.98 6.27 1.17
N SER A 39 1.88 5.33 0.85
CA SER A 39 2.62 5.31 -0.41
C SER A 39 1.72 5.19 -1.64
N GLN A 40 2.17 5.73 -2.77
CA GLN A 40 1.51 5.58 -4.08
C GLN A 40 1.32 4.09 -4.45
N PRO A 41 0.14 3.69 -5.00
CA PRO A 41 -0.12 2.31 -5.42
C PRO A 41 0.98 1.71 -6.33
N TYR A 42 1.47 2.46 -7.32
CA TYR A 42 2.59 2.04 -8.16
C TYR A 42 3.84 1.70 -7.34
N THR A 43 4.22 2.54 -6.37
CA THR A 43 5.40 2.32 -5.54
C THR A 43 5.28 1.04 -4.72
N VAL A 44 4.12 0.80 -4.10
CA VAL A 44 3.84 -0.43 -3.34
C VAL A 44 3.93 -1.66 -4.26
N ALA A 45 3.33 -1.59 -5.46
CA ALA A 45 3.38 -2.67 -6.44
C ALA A 45 4.82 -3.00 -6.85
N PHE A 46 5.58 -1.97 -7.23
CA PHE A 46 6.94 -2.10 -7.71
C PHE A 46 7.87 -2.66 -6.64
N GLN A 47 7.80 -2.14 -5.41
CA GLN A 47 8.60 -2.66 -4.29
C GLN A 47 8.25 -4.11 -3.97
N THR A 48 6.97 -4.46 -3.97
CA THR A 48 6.52 -5.84 -3.71
C THR A 48 6.96 -6.80 -4.80
N GLU A 49 6.92 -6.37 -6.06
CA GLU A 49 7.37 -7.17 -7.21
C GLU A 49 8.87 -7.49 -7.14
N LEU A 50 9.70 -6.53 -6.72
CA LEU A 50 11.14 -6.73 -6.55
C LEU A 50 11.50 -7.74 -5.45
N LEU A 51 10.65 -7.90 -4.43
CA LEU A 51 10.90 -8.85 -3.33
C LEU A 51 10.73 -10.31 -3.75
N GLN A 52 10.00 -10.60 -4.84
CA GLN A 52 9.73 -11.94 -5.34
C GLN A 52 9.26 -12.93 -4.24
N VAL A 53 8.37 -12.44 -3.37
CA VAL A 53 7.89 -13.17 -2.18
C VAL A 53 7.19 -14.47 -2.57
N ASN A 54 7.50 -15.53 -1.83
CA ASN A 54 6.90 -16.85 -1.94
C ASN A 54 6.08 -17.20 -0.67
N PRO A 55 5.14 -18.15 -0.76
CA PRO A 55 4.50 -18.71 0.43
C PRO A 55 5.55 -19.19 1.44
N MET A 56 5.32 -18.90 2.72
CA MET A 56 6.19 -19.23 3.86
C MET A 56 7.44 -18.36 4.05
N ASP A 57 7.67 -17.35 3.20
CA ASP A 57 8.72 -16.36 3.45
C ASP A 57 8.45 -15.57 4.73
N LYS A 58 9.52 -15.25 5.45
CA LYS A 58 9.47 -14.34 6.60
C LYS A 58 9.88 -12.95 6.12
N VAL A 59 8.93 -12.02 6.16
CA VAL A 59 9.12 -10.63 5.70
C VAL A 59 9.21 -9.71 6.90
N LEU A 60 10.17 -8.79 6.88
CA LEU A 60 10.24 -7.64 7.78
C LEU A 60 9.93 -6.38 6.97
N GLU A 61 8.89 -5.68 7.37
CA GLU A 61 8.62 -4.32 6.91
C GLU A 61 9.13 -3.33 7.97
N ILE A 62 9.81 -2.27 7.52
CA ILE A 62 10.22 -1.16 8.37
C ILE A 62 9.43 0.07 7.95
N GLY A 63 8.55 0.54 8.84
CA GLY A 63 7.72 1.73 8.62
C GLY A 63 6.27 1.40 8.26
N THR A 64 5.55 0.72 9.16
CA THR A 64 4.15 0.28 8.98
C THR A 64 3.20 1.38 8.54
N GLY A 65 3.37 2.61 9.04
CA GLY A 65 2.55 3.74 8.62
C GLY A 65 1.06 3.47 8.81
N SER A 66 0.32 3.33 7.71
CA SER A 66 -1.12 3.08 7.71
C SER A 66 -1.51 1.63 7.97
N GLY A 67 -0.60 0.67 7.79
CA GLY A 67 -0.88 -0.76 7.90
C GLY A 67 0.00 -1.60 7.00
#